data_AF-A0A5A7MPD2-F1
#
_entry.id   AF-A0A5A7MPD2-F1
#
_cell.length_a   1.000
_cell.length_b   1.000
_cell.length_c   1.000
_cell.angle_alpha   90.00
_cell.angle_beta   90.00
_cell.angle_gamma   90.00
#
_symmetry.space_group_name_H-M   'P 1'
#
loop_
_entity.id
_entity.type
_entity.pdbx_description
1 polymer ?
#
loop_
_entity_poly.entity_id
_entity_poly.type
_entity_poly.pdbx_seq_one_letter_code
_entity_poly.pdbx_strand_id
1 'polypeptide(L)'
;MLRIIIGQQLSVKAAATIAARVDAAMDGEATPERFLGLEDDILRGAGLSAAKVRYGRGLAEAIAGGQFDPDGLHLLDDAEALEKVTALKGFGIWSGRMYLMFSLGRPDIWPADDLGVREGVRRIRGLEDRPSIKEADALGEGWAPYRSSAALMCWHILNNAPA
;
A
#
# COMPACT_ATOMS: atom_id res chain seq x y z
N MET A 1 1.82 -7.82 0.24
CA MET A 1 0.38 -7.46 0.15
C MET A 1 -0.31 -7.34 1.50
N LEU A 2 -0.29 -8.37 2.36
CA LEU A 2 -0.96 -8.33 3.68
C LEU A 2 -0.57 -7.10 4.53
N ARG A 3 0.71 -6.73 4.55
CA ARG A 3 1.19 -5.52 5.24
C ARG A 3 0.53 -4.22 4.77
N ILE A 4 0.14 -4.12 3.49
CA ILE A 4 -0.58 -2.97 2.94
C ILE A 4 -1.99 -2.91 3.53
N ILE A 5 -2.72 -4.04 3.56
CA ILE A 5 -4.03 -4.14 4.22
C ILE A 5 -3.91 -3.73 5.69
N ILE A 6 -2.90 -4.25 6.40
CA ILE A 6 -2.65 -3.93 7.81
C ILE A 6 -2.42 -2.43 7.99
N GLY A 7 -1.59 -1.81 7.14
CA GLY A 7 -1.22 -0.39 7.24
C GLY A 7 -2.31 0.62 6.90
N GLN A 8 -3.38 0.21 6.21
CA GLN A 8 -4.46 1.13 5.82
C GLN A 8 -5.04 1.89 7.03
N GLN A 9 -5.10 3.22 6.92
CA GLN A 9 -5.66 4.14 7.92
C GLN A 9 -5.00 4.05 9.32
N LEU A 10 -3.74 3.61 9.40
CA LEU A 10 -2.99 3.54 10.65
C LEU A 10 -1.69 4.33 10.56
N SER A 11 -1.17 4.73 11.72
CA SER A 11 0.22 5.20 11.80
C SER A 11 1.19 4.06 11.50
N VAL A 12 2.40 4.39 11.04
CA VAL A 12 3.47 3.41 10.78
C VAL A 12 3.75 2.54 12.00
N LYS A 13 3.80 3.13 13.20
CA LYS A 13 4.04 2.42 14.46
C LYS A 13 2.92 1.44 14.81
N ALA A 14 1.67 1.84 14.64
CA ALA A 14 0.52 0.98 14.90
C ALA A 14 0.47 -0.19 13.89
N ALA A 15 0.69 0.09 12.61
CA ALA A 15 0.75 -0.92 11.56
C ALA A 15 1.86 -1.96 11.83
N ALA A 16 3.06 -1.50 12.19
CA ALA A 16 4.18 -2.38 12.54
C ALA A 16 3.87 -3.28 13.75
N THR A 17 3.21 -2.74 14.78
CA THR A 17 2.83 -3.50 15.97
C THR A 17 1.83 -4.62 15.63
N ILE A 18 0.82 -4.30 14.82
CA ILE A 18 -0.20 -5.29 14.40
C ILE A 18 0.43 -6.33 13.47
N ALA A 19 1.27 -5.90 12.52
CA ALA A 19 1.97 -6.81 11.62
C ALA A 19 2.83 -7.82 12.40
N ALA A 20 3.60 -7.39 13.39
CA ALA A 20 4.39 -8.29 14.22
C ALA A 20 3.56 -9.33 14.98
N ARG A 21 2.36 -8.94 15.47
CA ARG A 21 1.44 -9.87 16.14
C ARG A 21 0.81 -10.88 15.19
N VAL A 22 0.46 -10.43 13.98
CA VAL A 22 -0.07 -11.31 12.92
C VAL A 22 1.01 -12.27 12.44
N ASP A 23 2.23 -11.79 12.21
CA ASP A 23 3.38 -12.62 11.84
C ASP A 23 3.65 -13.67 12.94
N ALA A 24 3.60 -13.28 14.22
CA ALA A 24 3.72 -14.23 15.34
C ALA A 24 2.59 -15.26 15.42
N ALA A 25 1.35 -14.87 15.09
CA ALA A 25 0.22 -15.80 15.03
C ALA A 25 0.38 -16.83 13.89
N MET A 26 1.10 -16.48 12.82
CA MET A 26 1.40 -17.36 11.69
C MET A 26 2.72 -18.14 11.87
N ASP A 27 3.23 -18.28 13.10
CA ASP A 27 4.52 -18.90 13.41
C ASP A 27 5.73 -18.27 12.66
N GLY A 28 5.62 -17.00 12.28
CA GLY A 28 6.65 -16.27 11.51
C GLY A 28 6.62 -16.52 10.00
N GLU A 29 5.75 -17.39 9.51
CA GLU A 29 5.62 -17.73 8.08
C GLU A 29 4.36 -17.11 7.48
N ALA A 30 4.51 -16.02 6.73
CA ALA A 30 3.39 -15.33 6.10
C ALA A 30 2.93 -16.02 4.79
N THR A 31 2.41 -17.24 4.88
CA THR A 31 1.81 -17.95 3.74
C THR A 31 0.28 -17.86 3.72
N PRO A 32 -0.37 -18.02 2.56
CA PRO A 32 -1.82 -18.09 2.47
C PRO A 32 -2.43 -19.15 3.39
N GLU A 33 -1.85 -20.35 3.44
CA GLU A 33 -2.35 -21.49 4.21
C GLU A 33 -2.29 -21.22 5.70
N ARG A 34 -1.18 -20.62 6.18
CA ARG A 34 -1.02 -20.21 7.58
C ARG A 34 -2.06 -19.17 7.96
N PHE A 35 -2.24 -18.15 7.11
CA PHE A 35 -3.27 -17.15 7.35
C PHE A 35 -4.66 -17.80 7.42
N LEU A 36 -5.00 -18.65 6.45
CA LEU A 36 -6.28 -19.36 6.35
C LEU A 36 -6.56 -20.30 7.52
N GLY A 37 -5.53 -20.90 8.11
CA GLY A 37 -5.66 -21.79 9.27
C GLY A 37 -5.90 -21.10 10.62
N LEU A 38 -5.72 -19.78 10.71
CA LEU A 38 -6.00 -19.04 11.95
C LEU A 38 -7.50 -18.81 12.12
N GLU A 39 -7.99 -18.82 13.36
CA GLU A 39 -9.35 -18.38 13.67
C GLU A 39 -9.47 -16.85 13.59
N ASP A 40 -10.64 -16.34 13.22
CA ASP A 40 -10.90 -14.90 13.10
C ASP A 40 -10.64 -14.16 14.42
N ASP A 41 -10.94 -14.79 15.57
CA ASP A 41 -10.70 -14.21 16.90
C ASP A 41 -9.21 -14.02 17.20
N ILE A 42 -8.33 -14.91 16.69
CA ILE A 42 -6.88 -14.78 16.82
C ILE A 42 -6.41 -13.55 16.04
N LEU A 43 -6.85 -13.43 14.78
CA LEU A 43 -6.50 -12.30 13.91
C LEU A 43 -7.02 -10.96 14.47
N ARG A 44 -8.21 -10.95 15.04
CA ARG A 44 -8.77 -9.78 15.73
C ARG A 44 -8.02 -9.45 17.01
N GLY A 45 -7.64 -10.46 17.79
CA GLY A 45 -6.79 -10.31 18.98
C GLY A 45 -5.41 -9.74 18.65
N ALA A 46 -4.87 -10.04 17.47
CA ALA A 46 -3.63 -9.43 16.97
C ALA A 46 -3.80 -7.94 16.59
N GLY A 47 -5.04 -7.45 16.45
CA GLY A 47 -5.38 -6.05 16.20
C GLY A 47 -5.99 -5.78 14.82
N LEU A 48 -6.33 -6.80 14.04
CA LEU A 48 -7.05 -6.61 12.77
C LEU A 48 -8.51 -6.26 13.01
N SER A 49 -9.03 -5.31 12.23
CA SER A 49 -10.47 -5.06 12.16
C SER A 49 -11.17 -6.18 11.39
N ALA A 50 -12.49 -6.33 11.59
CA ALA A 50 -13.30 -7.29 10.83
C ALA A 50 -13.13 -7.15 9.31
N ALA A 51 -13.02 -5.90 8.82
CA ALA A 51 -12.81 -5.64 7.41
C ALA A 51 -11.43 -6.14 6.93
N LYS A 52 -10.37 -5.86 7.70
CA LYS A 52 -9.01 -6.30 7.37
C LYS A 52 -8.85 -7.82 7.42
N VAL A 53 -9.55 -8.49 8.35
CA VAL A 53 -9.64 -9.96 8.36
C VAL A 53 -10.27 -10.46 7.05
N ARG A 54 -11.45 -9.95 6.67
CA ARG A 54 -12.10 -10.35 5.40
C ARG A 54 -11.23 -10.09 4.17
N TYR A 55 -10.51 -8.97 4.12
CA TYR A 55 -9.62 -8.66 2.99
C TYR A 55 -8.40 -9.59 2.96
N GLY A 56 -7.81 -9.86 4.12
CA GLY A 56 -6.73 -10.83 4.26
C GLY A 56 -7.14 -12.25 3.84
N ARG A 57 -8.34 -12.69 4.24
CA ARG A 57 -8.93 -13.98 3.82
C ARG A 57 -9.08 -14.06 2.31
N GLY A 58 -9.75 -13.07 1.71
CA GLY A 58 -9.95 -13.04 0.27
C GLY A 58 -8.64 -13.01 -0.53
N LEU A 59 -7.61 -12.29 -0.03
CA LEU A 59 -6.27 -12.33 -0.60
C LEU A 59 -5.65 -13.73 -0.50
N ALA A 60 -5.69 -14.35 0.67
CA ALA A 60 -5.10 -15.67 0.89
C ALA A 60 -5.82 -16.75 0.07
N GLU A 61 -7.15 -16.73 0.01
CA GLU A 61 -7.96 -17.62 -0.83
C GLU A 61 -7.61 -17.48 -2.31
N ALA A 62 -7.49 -16.24 -2.81
CA ALA A 62 -7.16 -15.98 -4.21
C ALA A 62 -5.76 -16.48 -4.58
N ILE A 63 -4.79 -16.40 -3.66
CA ILE A 63 -3.44 -16.93 -3.88
C ILE A 63 -3.45 -18.46 -3.80
N ALA A 64 -4.00 -19.03 -2.73
CA ALA A 64 -4.03 -20.48 -2.50
C ALA A 64 -4.82 -21.22 -3.59
N GLY A 65 -5.87 -20.60 -4.13
CA GLY A 65 -6.67 -21.15 -5.23
C GLY A 65 -6.13 -20.84 -6.62
N GLY A 66 -5.02 -20.11 -6.75
CA GLY A 66 -4.39 -19.77 -8.03
C GLY A 66 -5.13 -18.72 -8.87
N GLN A 67 -6.14 -18.03 -8.32
CA GLN A 67 -6.85 -16.95 -9.00
C GLN A 67 -6.02 -15.65 -9.06
N PHE A 68 -5.05 -15.52 -8.16
CA PHE A 68 -4.14 -14.39 -8.09
C PHE A 68 -2.71 -14.87 -7.88
N ASP A 69 -1.82 -14.51 -8.79
CA ASP A 69 -0.40 -14.81 -8.73
C ASP A 69 0.37 -13.51 -8.45
N PRO A 70 0.80 -13.25 -7.19
CA PRO A 70 1.58 -12.07 -6.85
C PRO A 70 2.94 -12.03 -7.55
N ASP A 71 3.54 -13.20 -7.75
CA ASP A 71 4.87 -13.32 -8.35
C ASP A 71 4.78 -12.98 -9.83
N GLY A 72 3.78 -13.46 -10.56
CA GLY A 72 3.57 -13.15 -11.99
C GLY A 72 3.39 -11.65 -12.32
N LEU A 73 3.11 -10.78 -11.33
CA LEU A 73 2.89 -9.35 -11.57
C LEU A 73 4.13 -8.59 -12.07
N HIS A 74 5.35 -9.10 -11.85
CA HIS A 74 6.56 -8.46 -12.38
C HIS A 74 6.65 -8.51 -13.92
N LEU A 75 5.93 -9.45 -14.54
CA LEU A 75 5.91 -9.64 -16.00
C LEU A 75 4.92 -8.71 -16.70
N LEU A 76 3.97 -8.15 -15.96
CA LEU A 76 2.94 -7.25 -16.48
C LEU A 76 3.45 -5.82 -16.57
N ASP A 77 2.79 -4.99 -17.37
CA ASP A 77 2.99 -3.55 -17.28
C ASP A 77 2.31 -2.94 -16.03
N ASP A 78 2.57 -1.66 -15.78
CA ASP A 78 2.06 -0.98 -14.58
C ASP A 78 0.52 -0.89 -14.56
N ALA A 79 -0.13 -0.75 -15.71
CA ALA A 79 -1.59 -0.64 -15.78
C ALA A 79 -2.25 -1.99 -15.52
N GLU A 80 -1.76 -3.05 -16.16
CA GLU A 80 -2.23 -4.43 -15.97
C GLU A 80 -1.98 -4.91 -14.53
N ALA A 81 -0.78 -4.65 -13.98
CA ALA A 81 -0.48 -5.01 -12.59
C ALA A 81 -1.40 -4.27 -11.61
N LEU A 82 -1.67 -2.97 -11.84
CA LEU A 82 -2.58 -2.20 -11.01
C LEU A 82 -4.02 -2.73 -11.09
N GLU A 83 -4.50 -3.07 -12.29
CA GLU A 83 -5.83 -3.67 -12.48
C GLU A 83 -5.96 -4.98 -11.70
N LYS A 84 -4.98 -5.88 -11.84
CA LYS A 84 -4.97 -7.17 -11.11
C LYS A 84 -4.99 -6.97 -9.60
N VAL A 85 -4.18 -6.04 -9.07
CA VAL A 85 -4.13 -5.79 -7.62
C VAL A 85 -5.43 -5.15 -7.13
N THR A 86 -6.00 -4.21 -7.88
CA THR A 86 -7.23 -3.49 -7.47
C THR A 86 -8.51 -4.32 -7.65
N ALA A 87 -8.46 -5.41 -8.42
CA ALA A 87 -9.54 -6.39 -8.47
C ALA A 87 -9.73 -7.13 -7.12
N LEU A 88 -8.71 -7.17 -6.26
CA LEU A 88 -8.81 -7.78 -4.95
C LEU A 88 -9.62 -6.92 -3.98
N LYS A 89 -10.57 -7.55 -3.28
CA LYS A 89 -11.39 -6.87 -2.27
C LYS A 89 -10.51 -6.28 -1.16
N GLY A 90 -10.65 -4.98 -0.92
CA GLY A 90 -9.83 -4.25 0.06
C GLY A 90 -8.60 -3.57 -0.53
N PHE A 91 -8.32 -3.75 -1.82
CA PHE A 91 -7.33 -2.99 -2.56
C PHE A 91 -8.00 -1.97 -3.48
N GLY A 92 -7.91 -0.69 -3.12
CA GLY A 92 -8.22 0.42 -4.03
C GLY A 92 -6.99 0.91 -4.79
N ILE A 93 -7.18 1.91 -5.66
CA ILE A 93 -6.13 2.52 -6.49
C ILE A 93 -4.90 2.90 -5.65
N TRP A 94 -5.10 3.60 -4.53
CA TRP A 94 -4.00 3.99 -3.64
C TRP A 94 -3.17 2.79 -3.17
N SER A 95 -3.81 1.75 -2.62
CA SER A 95 -3.11 0.55 -2.14
C SER A 95 -2.47 -0.27 -3.26
N GLY A 96 -3.06 -0.24 -4.47
CA GLY A 96 -2.45 -0.82 -5.66
C GLY A 96 -1.16 -0.09 -6.02
N ARG A 97 -1.18 1.25 -6.05
CA ARG A 97 0.02 2.07 -6.25
C ARG A 97 1.08 1.81 -5.19
N MET A 98 0.70 1.69 -3.92
CA MET A 98 1.65 1.32 -2.85
C MET A 98 2.28 -0.05 -3.10
N TYR A 99 1.50 -1.03 -3.60
CA TYR A 99 2.04 -2.33 -3.96
C TYR A 99 3.04 -2.24 -5.12
N LEU A 100 2.70 -1.52 -6.20
CA LEU A 100 3.59 -1.34 -7.33
C LEU A 100 4.90 -0.64 -6.91
N MET A 101 4.83 0.39 -6.08
CA MET A 101 6.00 1.12 -5.59
C MET A 101 6.89 0.25 -4.68
N PHE A 102 6.32 -0.35 -3.63
CA PHE A 102 7.09 -0.93 -2.54
C PHE A 102 7.32 -2.43 -2.66
N SER A 103 6.49 -3.14 -3.42
CA SER A 103 6.62 -4.60 -3.62
C SER A 103 7.19 -4.93 -5.00
N LEU A 104 6.79 -4.21 -6.06
CA LEU A 104 7.33 -4.42 -7.41
C LEU A 104 8.48 -3.47 -7.77
N GLY A 105 8.77 -2.45 -6.94
CA GLY A 105 9.86 -1.50 -7.18
C GLY A 105 9.67 -0.64 -8.42
N ARG A 106 8.43 -0.42 -8.88
CA ARG A 106 8.15 0.36 -10.10
C ARG A 106 8.59 1.82 -9.92
N PRO A 107 9.43 2.38 -10.81
CA PRO A 107 10.07 3.68 -10.60
C PRO A 107 9.15 4.87 -10.89
N ASP A 108 8.07 4.67 -11.64
CA ASP A 108 7.28 5.76 -12.22
C ASP A 108 5.81 5.78 -11.77
N ILE A 109 5.55 5.42 -10.51
CA ILE A 109 4.21 5.42 -9.93
C ILE A 109 3.96 6.73 -9.19
N TRP A 110 2.84 7.38 -9.51
CA TRP A 110 2.46 8.66 -8.92
C TRP A 110 1.13 8.58 -8.14
N PRO A 111 1.14 8.61 -6.80
CA PRO A 111 -0.07 8.58 -5.99
C PRO A 111 -0.58 10.01 -5.72
N ALA A 112 -1.06 10.70 -6.76
CA ALA A 112 -1.57 12.07 -6.65
C ALA A 112 -2.78 12.22 -5.69
N ASP A 113 -3.47 11.13 -5.38
CA ASP A 113 -4.57 11.05 -4.42
C ASP A 113 -4.10 10.94 -2.96
N ASP A 114 -2.81 10.67 -2.74
CA ASP A 114 -2.23 10.61 -1.39
C ASP A 114 -2.09 12.01 -0.78
N LEU A 115 -2.67 12.18 0.40
CA LEU A 115 -2.66 13.45 1.13
C LEU A 115 -1.24 13.91 1.48
N GLY A 116 -0.39 12.95 1.86
CA GLY A 116 0.99 13.22 2.24
C GLY A 116 1.85 13.62 1.04
N VAL A 117 1.63 12.99 -0.12
CA VAL A 117 2.25 13.42 -1.38
C VAL A 117 1.81 14.83 -1.73
N ARG A 118 0.51 15.12 -1.73
CA ARG A 118 0.01 16.48 -2.04
C ARG A 118 0.56 17.55 -1.09
N GLU A 119 0.68 17.24 0.21
CA GLU A 119 1.31 18.13 1.18
C GLU A 119 2.82 18.30 0.93
N GLY A 120 3.52 17.22 0.56
CA GLY A 120 4.93 17.28 0.17
C GLY A 120 5.14 18.11 -1.09
N VAL A 121 4.29 17.97 -2.11
CA VAL A 121 4.30 18.80 -3.32
C VAL A 121 4.14 20.28 -2.96
N ARG A 122 3.17 20.61 -2.10
CA ARG A 122 2.95 21.98 -1.63
C ARG A 122 4.25 22.57 -1.05
N ARG A 123 4.95 21.82 -0.20
CA ARG A 123 6.19 22.27 0.43
C ARG A 123 7.36 22.37 -0.56
N ILE A 124 7.57 21.34 -1.39
CA ILE A 124 8.65 21.31 -2.40
C ILE A 124 8.52 22.48 -3.38
N ARG A 125 7.29 22.81 -3.76
CA ARG A 125 7.00 23.86 -4.74
C ARG A 125 6.74 25.24 -4.10
N GLY A 126 6.73 25.34 -2.77
CA GLY A 126 6.44 26.60 -2.07
C GLY A 126 5.04 27.13 -2.33
N LEU A 127 4.04 26.25 -2.54
CA LEU A 127 2.67 26.64 -2.80
C LEU A 127 1.98 27.10 -1.50
N GLU A 128 1.13 28.11 -1.60
CA GLU A 128 0.31 28.60 -0.49
C GLU A 128 -0.66 27.49 -0.04
N ASP A 129 -1.46 26.99 -0.97
CA ASP A 129 -2.43 25.94 -0.74
C ASP A 129 -1.99 24.57 -1.22
N ARG A 130 -2.52 23.53 -0.58
CA ARG A 130 -2.30 22.15 -1.02
C ARG A 130 -2.95 21.96 -2.39
N PRO A 131 -2.21 21.53 -3.43
CA PRO A 131 -2.78 21.32 -4.76
C PRO A 131 -3.91 20.28 -4.70
N SER A 132 -4.95 20.44 -5.52
CA SER A 132 -5.96 19.42 -5.81
C SER A 132 -5.30 18.15 -6.40
N ILE A 133 -6.05 17.05 -6.47
CA ILE A 133 -5.53 15.80 -7.08
C ILE A 133 -5.09 16.07 -8.53
N LYS A 134 -5.90 16.81 -9.29
CA LYS A 134 -5.62 17.16 -10.69
C LYS A 134 -4.35 18.00 -10.84
N GLU A 135 -4.17 18.99 -9.97
CA GLU A 135 -2.97 19.83 -9.97
C GLU A 135 -1.72 19.04 -9.55
N ALA A 136 -1.83 18.19 -8.53
CA ALA A 136 -0.74 17.34 -8.09
C ALA A 136 -0.34 16.32 -9.16
N ASP A 137 -1.30 15.82 -9.95
CA ASP A 137 -1.06 14.94 -11.08
C ASP A 137 -0.27 15.67 -12.18
N ALA A 138 -0.73 16.85 -12.60
CA ALA A 138 -0.04 17.67 -13.60
C ALA A 138 1.37 18.10 -13.17
N LEU A 139 1.56 18.44 -11.89
CA LEU A 139 2.88 18.75 -11.33
C LEU A 139 3.80 17.53 -11.28
N GLY A 140 3.22 16.34 -11.14
CA GLY A 140 3.93 15.06 -11.09
C GLY A 140 4.58 14.67 -12.41
N GLU A 141 4.01 15.08 -13.55
CA GLU A 141 4.56 14.80 -14.88
C GLU A 141 6.01 15.28 -15.04
N GLY A 142 6.38 16.39 -14.40
CA GLY A 142 7.76 16.90 -14.41
C GLY A 142 8.78 16.01 -13.69
N TRP A 143 8.34 14.96 -12.98
CA TRP A 143 9.19 14.00 -12.29
C TRP A 143 9.27 12.64 -12.96
N ALA A 144 8.60 12.44 -14.10
CA ALA A 144 8.77 11.23 -14.89
C ALA A 144 10.22 11.12 -15.42
N PRO A 145 10.80 9.90 -15.52
CA PRO A 145 10.21 8.59 -15.22
C PRO A 145 10.47 8.10 -13.78
N TYR A 146 10.67 9.02 -12.83
CA TYR A 146 11.04 8.71 -11.44
C TYR A 146 10.02 9.23 -10.42
N ARG A 147 8.74 9.21 -10.79
CA ARG A 147 7.65 9.72 -9.94
C ARG A 147 7.56 9.00 -8.59
N SER A 148 7.95 7.72 -8.51
CA SER A 148 8.01 7.00 -7.23
C SER A 148 9.03 7.62 -6.27
N SER A 149 10.20 8.02 -6.77
CA SER A 149 11.23 8.70 -5.98
C SER A 149 10.77 10.08 -5.52
N ALA A 150 10.06 10.82 -6.37
CA ALA A 150 9.47 12.10 -5.99
C ALA A 150 8.42 11.94 -4.88
N ALA A 151 7.60 10.89 -4.94
CA ALA A 151 6.62 10.58 -3.89
C ALA A 151 7.30 10.25 -2.55
N LEU A 152 8.40 9.47 -2.57
CA LEU A 152 9.23 9.21 -1.40
C LEU A 152 9.79 10.50 -0.79
N MET A 153 10.27 11.43 -1.62
CA MET A 153 10.75 12.74 -1.16
C MET A 153 9.62 13.56 -0.51
N CYS A 154 8.41 13.54 -1.09
CA CYS A 154 7.24 14.21 -0.53
C CYS A 154 6.92 13.71 0.89
N TRP A 155 6.88 12.39 1.09
CA TRP A 155 6.65 11.81 2.42
C TRP A 155 7.81 12.08 3.38
N HIS A 156 9.05 12.08 2.90
CA HIS A 156 10.22 12.40 3.71
C HIS A 156 10.15 13.83 4.27
N ILE A 157 9.85 14.82 3.43
CA ILE A 157 9.72 16.22 3.83
C ILE A 157 8.56 16.43 4.80
N LEU A 158 7.49 15.66 4.66
CA LEU A 158 6.37 15.72 5.59
C LEU A 158 6.76 15.23 6.98
N ASN A 159 7.45 14.09 7.05
CA ASN A 159 7.83 13.44 8.31
C ASN A 159 9.01 14.13 9.02
N ASN A 160 9.89 14.79 8.27
CA ASN A 160 11.11 15.43 8.79
C ASN A 160 11.07 16.96 8.73
N ALA A 161 9.86 17.54 8.68
CA ALA A 161 9.72 18.99 8.71
C ALA A 161 10.32 19.56 10.01
N PRO A 162 11.21 20.55 9.95
CA PRO A 162 11.53 21.32 11.15
C PRO A 162 10.24 21.96 11.69
N ALA A 163 10.10 21.94 13.02
CA ALA A 163 8.96 22.49 13.74
C ALA A 163 8.80 23.99 13.50
#